data_AF-A0A9X2DWT3-F1
#
_entry.id   AF-A0A9X2DWT3-F1
#
_cell.length_a   1.000
_cell.length_b   1.000
_cell.length_c   1.000
_cell.angle_alpha   90.00
_cell.angle_beta   90.00
_cell.angle_gamma   90.00
#
_symmetry.space_group_name_H-M   'P 1'
#
loop_
_entity.id
_entity.type
_entity.pdbx_description
1 polymer ?
#
loop_
_entity_poly.entity_id
_entity_poly.type
_entity_poly.pdbx_seq_one_letter_code
_entity_poly.pdbx_strand_id
1 'polypeptide(L)' 'MKPLDPRLLRYARAARKFLVLGGALALARTLGAIAFAWLVAQLVAGAVDGRPASALAPLLGGL' A
#
# COMPACT_ATOMS: atom_id res chain seq x y z
N MET A 1 10.51 -28.52 2.72
CA MET A 1 9.24 -28.08 2.10
C MET A 1 9.58 -27.23 0.89
N LYS A 2 9.19 -27.63 -0.33
CA LYS A 2 9.41 -26.83 -1.55
C LYS A 2 8.19 -25.88 -1.67
N PRO A 3 8.34 -24.57 -1.42
CA PRO A 3 7.20 -23.67 -1.19
C PRO A 3 6.32 -23.46 -2.44
N LEU A 4 6.86 -23.74 -3.63
CA LEU A 4 6.15 -23.64 -4.89
C LEU A 4 6.80 -24.58 -5.91
N ASP A 5 6.01 -25.44 -6.54
CA ASP A 5 6.53 -26.38 -7.54
C ASP A 5 6.77 -25.64 -8.88
N PRO A 6 8.00 -25.58 -9.43
CA PRO A 6 8.31 -24.81 -10.63
C PRO A 6 7.47 -25.21 -11.85
N ARG A 7 6.97 -26.44 -11.88
CA ARG A 7 6.08 -26.94 -12.94
C ARG A 7 4.75 -26.19 -12.97
N LEU A 8 4.19 -25.83 -11.81
CA LEU A 8 2.93 -25.07 -11.72
C LEU A 8 3.08 -23.67 -12.32
N LEU A 9 4.21 -23.01 -12.08
CA LEU A 9 4.52 -21.71 -12.69
C LEU A 9 4.63 -21.79 -14.21
N ARG A 10 5.17 -22.89 -14.76
CA ARG A 10 5.39 -23.05 -16.19
C ARG A 10 4.12 -23.42 -16.95
N TYR A 11 3.32 -24.34 -16.41
CA TYR A 11 2.16 -24.91 -17.13
C TYR A 11 0.80 -24.34 -16.72
N ALA A 12 0.61 -23.98 -15.44
CA ALA A 12 -0.70 -23.54 -14.96
C ALA A 12 -0.86 -22.02 -15.05
N ARG A 13 -1.64 -21.54 -16.03
CA ARG A 13 -2.02 -20.11 -16.14
C ARG A 13 -2.73 -19.60 -14.88
N ALA A 14 -3.53 -20.44 -14.22
CA ALA A 14 -4.24 -20.07 -12.99
C ALA A 14 -3.28 -19.78 -11.82
N ALA A 15 -2.22 -20.59 -11.66
CA ALA A 15 -1.22 -20.39 -10.61
C ALA A 15 -0.47 -19.06 -10.79
N ARG A 16 -0.11 -18.70 -12.03
CA ARG A 16 0.52 -17.40 -12.32
C ARG A 16 -0.40 -16.23 -11.99
N LYS A 17 -1.67 -16.30 -12.39
CA LYS A 17 -2.65 -15.24 -12.09
C LYS A 17 -2.82 -15.07 -10.58
N PHE A 18 -2.93 -16.15 -9.83
CA PHE A 18 -3.07 -16.09 -8.38
C PHE A 18 -1.87 -15.40 -7.71
N LEU A 19 -0.65 -15.77 -8.10
CA LEU A 19 0.57 -15.16 -7.55
C LEU A 19 0.71 -13.68 -7.93
N VAL A 20 0.41 -13.33 -9.19
CA VAL A 20 0.47 -11.93 -9.64
C VAL A 20 -0.58 -11.08 -8.93
N LEU A 21 -1.83 -11.56 -8.83
CA LEU A 21 -2.89 -10.82 -8.15
C LEU A 21 -2.64 -10.72 -6.64
N GLY A 22 -2.21 -11.81 -6.01
CA GLY A 22 -1.84 -11.81 -4.59
C GLY A 22 -0.66 -10.88 -4.30
N GLY A 23 0.38 -10.91 -5.15
CA GLY A 23 1.51 -10.00 -5.06
C GLY A 23 1.12 -8.54 -5.28
N ALA A 24 0.29 -8.26 -6.30
CA ALA A 24 -0.22 -6.92 -6.56
C ALA A 24 -1.05 -6.39 -5.38
N LEU A 25 -1.89 -7.23 -4.78
CA LEU A 25 -2.69 -6.86 -3.62
C LEU A 25 -1.81 -6.61 -2.38
N ALA A 26 -0.78 -7.44 -2.18
CA ALA A 26 0.19 -7.23 -1.10
C ALA A 26 0.94 -5.90 -1.29
N LEU A 27 1.41 -5.60 -2.51
CA LEU A 27 2.04 -4.34 -2.84
C LEU A 27 1.11 -3.15 -2.63
N ALA A 28 -0.13 -3.24 -3.13
CA ALA A 28 -1.14 -2.19 -2.94
C ALA A 28 -1.39 -1.92 -1.45
N ARG A 29 -1.48 -2.97 -0.63
CA ARG A 29 -1.62 -2.85 0.82
C ARG A 29 -0.41 -2.17 1.46
N THR A 30 0.80 -2.56 1.08
CA THR A 30 2.03 -1.95 1.62
C THR A 30 2.13 -0.48 1.24
N LEU A 31 1.85 -0.14 -0.01
CA LEU A 31 1.84 1.26 -0.47
C LEU A 31 0.78 2.08 0.26
N GLY A 32 -0.41 1.51 0.49
CA GLY A 32 -1.45 2.15 1.30
C GLY A 32 -0.98 2.44 2.73
N ALA A 33 -0.30 1.50 3.38
CA ALA A 33 0.26 1.70 4.71
C ALA A 33 1.33 2.82 4.74
N ILE A 34 2.20 2.85 3.73
CA ILE A 34 3.22 3.91 3.58
C ILE A 34 2.57 5.27 3.35
N ALA A 35 1.59 5.35 2.46
CA ALA A 35 0.86 6.58 2.15
C ALA A 35 0.12 7.11 3.40
N PHE A 36 -0.55 6.23 4.14
CA PHE A 36 -1.19 6.57 5.40
C PHE A 36 -0.19 7.15 6.41
N ALA A 37 0.94 6.46 6.63
CA ALA A 37 1.98 6.94 7.55
C ALA A 37 2.54 8.31 7.12
N TRP A 38 2.72 8.52 5.81
CA TRP A 38 3.18 9.78 5.25
C TRP A 38 2.18 10.93 5.49
N LEU A 39 0.89 10.68 5.22
CA LEU A 39 -0.17 11.66 5.45
C LEU A 39 -0.28 12.05 6.92
N VAL A 40 -0.21 11.07 7.82
CA VAL A 40 -0.19 11.30 9.28
C VAL A 40 1.02 12.15 9.67
N ALA A 41 2.21 11.83 9.18
CA ALA A 41 3.42 12.61 9.48
C ALA A 41 3.28 14.08 9.03
N GLN A 42 2.77 14.31 7.82
CA GLN A 42 2.52 15.66 7.29
C GLN A 42 1.46 16.42 8.10
N LEU A 43 0.40 15.72 8.53
CA LEU A 43 -0.65 16.30 9.35
C LEU A 43 -0.12 16.73 10.73
N VAL A 44 0.64 15.85 11.38
CA VAL A 44 1.24 16.11 12.69
C VAL A 44 2.25 17.25 12.61
N ALA A 45 3.20 17.19 11.66
CA ALA A 45 4.18 18.25 11.46
C ALA A 45 3.49 19.59 11.15
N GLY A 46 2.51 19.59 10.24
CA GLY A 46 1.79 20.81 9.89
C GLY A 46 0.94 21.40 11.02
N ALA A 47 0.36 20.56 11.87
CA ALA A 47 -0.34 21.02 13.08
C ALA A 47 0.64 21.64 14.10
N VAL A 48 1.83 21.04 14.27
CA VAL A 48 2.89 21.59 15.14
C VAL A 48 3.43 22.91 14.60
N ASP A 49 3.59 23.04 13.27
CA ASP A 49 3.97 24.28 12.60
C ASP A 49 2.89 25.38 12.71
N GLY A 50 1.70 25.07 13.24
CA GLY A 50 0.60 26.01 13.37
C GLY A 50 -0.10 26.33 12.04
N ARG A 51 -0.03 25.45 11.03
CA ARG A 51 -0.71 25.67 9.74
C ARG A 51 -2.24 25.72 9.91
N PRO A 52 -2.93 26.58 9.13
CA PRO A 52 -4.38 26.70 9.23
C PRO A 52 -5.09 25.40 8.84
N ALA A 53 -6.24 25.13 9.48
CA ALA A 53 -7.01 23.90 9.27
C ALA A 53 -7.41 23.66 7.79
N SER A 54 -7.61 24.74 7.03
CA SER A 54 -7.88 24.67 5.58
C SER A 54 -6.73 24.05 4.77
N ALA A 55 -5.49 24.20 5.22
CA ALA A 55 -4.32 23.60 4.58
C ALA A 55 -4.14 22.12 4.97
N LEU A 56 -4.71 21.69 6.11
CA LEU A 56 -4.62 20.32 6.61
C LEU A 56 -5.82 19.45 6.18
N ALA A 57 -6.97 20.06 5.89
CA ALA A 57 -8.19 19.37 5.47
C ALA A 57 -8.01 18.41 4.27
N PRO A 58 -7.22 18.73 3.22
CA PRO A 58 -6.98 17.79 2.12
C PRO A 58 -6.22 16.54 2.55
N LEU A 59 -5.32 16.64 3.53
CA LEU A 59 -4.57 15.49 4.04
C LEU A 59 -5.48 14.54 4.82
N LEU A 60 -6.46 15.08 5.55
CA LEU A 60 -7.49 14.28 6.23
C LEU A 60 -8.39 13.54 5.25
N GLY A 61 -8.72 14.15 4.11
CA GLY A 61 -9.51 13.48 3.06
C GLY A 61 -8.76 12.36 2.32
N GLY A 62 -7.44 12.29 2.46
CA GLY A 62 -6.60 11.24 1.90
C GLY A 62 -6.31 10.06 2.82
N LEU A 63 -6.70 10.14 4.11
CA LEU A 63 -6.63 9.04 5.08
C LEU A 63 -7.80 8.07 4.89
#